data_AF-A0A168FB57-F1
#
_entry.id   AF-A0A168FB57-F1
#
_cell.length_a   1.000
_cell.length_b   1.000
_cell.length_c   1.000
_cell.angle_alpha   90.00
_cell.angle_beta   90.00
_cell.angle_gamma   90.00
#
_symmetry.space_group_name_H-M   'P 1'
#
loop_
_entity.id
_entity.type
_entity.pdbx_description
1 polymer ?
#
loop_
_entity_poly.entity_id
_entity_poly.type
_entity_poly.pdbx_seq_one_letter_code
_entity_poly.pdbx_strand_id
1 'polypeptide(L)'
;MTETNDDEVRGASINILPTELLLDITDLLSARRDFCALVMTNHRFHSLLEEKLYKMDSSLAFGYHESLNWAASRGDLVVVRKLIDYGCDLDTTFYLAQEPGPLTAINLAMRQGHLAMVTVLAAADVCVDMAPNENDRPILCALREGWTDIFKVLVCIGKAELDVVDELFLAMGC
;
A
#
# COMPACT_ATOMS: atom_id res chain seq x y z
N MET A 1 -13.47 -18.11 58.63
CA MET A 1 -14.12 -16.79 58.64
C MET A 1 -12.99 -15.78 58.51
N THR A 2 -12.65 -15.21 57.36
CA THR A 2 -13.39 -14.98 56.11
C THR A 2 -12.35 -14.83 55.00
N GLU A 3 -12.28 -15.79 54.07
CA GLU A 3 -11.66 -15.58 52.76
C GLU A 3 -12.72 -14.88 51.90
N THR A 4 -12.64 -13.56 51.79
CA THR A 4 -13.51 -12.78 50.91
C THR A 4 -12.72 -12.44 49.65
N ASN A 5 -12.92 -13.27 48.62
CA ASN A 5 -13.08 -12.93 47.21
C ASN A 5 -12.39 -11.63 46.73
N ASP A 6 -11.09 -11.72 46.41
CA ASP A 6 -10.37 -10.66 45.69
C ASP A 6 -10.38 -10.85 44.15
N ASP A 7 -11.20 -11.76 43.61
CA ASP A 7 -11.25 -12.06 42.17
C ASP A 7 -12.47 -11.46 41.43
N GLU A 8 -13.32 -10.67 42.10
CA GLU A 8 -14.66 -10.37 41.59
C GLU A 8 -14.77 -9.16 40.63
N VAL A 9 -13.70 -8.41 40.35
CA VAL A 9 -13.76 -7.33 39.34
C VAL A 9 -12.44 -7.14 38.58
N ARG A 10 -11.87 -8.22 38.02
CA ARG A 10 -11.08 -8.03 36.79
C ARG A 10 -12.08 -7.81 35.66
N GLY A 11 -12.49 -6.55 35.48
CA GLY A 11 -13.45 -6.12 34.48
C GLY A 11 -13.23 -6.89 33.18
N ALA A 12 -14.28 -7.55 32.69
CA ALA A 12 -14.22 -8.48 31.57
C ALA A 12 -13.39 -7.84 30.46
N SER A 13 -12.17 -8.36 30.26
CA SER A 13 -11.28 -7.81 29.25
C SER A 13 -11.94 -8.05 27.91
N ILE A 14 -12.06 -7.01 27.09
CA ILE A 14 -12.63 -7.06 25.73
C ILE A 14 -11.97 -8.17 24.87
N ASN A 15 -10.75 -8.57 25.24
CA ASN A 15 -10.03 -9.72 24.70
C ASN A 15 -10.69 -11.09 24.90
N ILE A 16 -11.73 -11.24 25.74
CA ILE A 16 -12.43 -12.50 25.98
C ILE A 16 -13.67 -12.63 25.05
N LEU A 17 -14.07 -11.55 24.39
CA LEU A 17 -15.23 -11.57 23.52
C LEU A 17 -15.03 -12.49 22.29
N PRO A 18 -16.13 -13.07 21.78
CA PRO A 18 -16.17 -13.69 20.46
C PRO A 18 -15.78 -12.70 19.36
N THR A 19 -15.21 -13.20 18.27
CA THR A 19 -14.76 -12.38 17.15
C THR A 19 -15.90 -11.57 16.52
N GLU A 20 -17.11 -12.12 16.44
CA GLU A 20 -18.31 -11.43 15.92
C GLU A 20 -18.61 -10.13 16.69
N LEU A 21 -18.67 -10.21 18.03
CA LEU A 21 -18.95 -9.03 18.86
C LEU A 21 -17.83 -7.99 18.78
N LEU A 22 -16.59 -8.44 18.61
CA LEU A 22 -15.47 -7.53 18.40
C LEU A 22 -15.60 -6.79 17.07
N LEU A 23 -15.99 -7.49 15.98
CA LEU A 23 -16.22 -6.87 14.68
C LEU A 23 -17.36 -5.85 14.75
N ASP A 24 -18.48 -6.18 15.39
CA ASP A 24 -19.60 -5.25 15.61
C ASP A 24 -19.17 -3.99 16.37
N ILE A 25 -18.35 -4.13 17.43
CA ILE A 25 -17.80 -2.98 18.16
C ILE A 25 -16.96 -2.12 17.23
N THR A 26 -16.18 -2.74 16.33
CA THR A 26 -15.38 -1.99 15.38
C THR A 26 -16.19 -1.32 14.28
N ASP A 27 -17.37 -1.84 13.92
CA ASP A 27 -18.29 -1.16 13.00
C ASP A 27 -18.88 0.12 13.62
N LEU A 28 -18.98 0.19 14.95
CA LEU A 28 -19.39 1.40 15.66
C LEU A 28 -18.27 2.46 15.71
N LEU A 29 -17.01 2.05 15.57
CA LEU A 29 -15.85 2.94 15.55
C LEU A 29 -15.68 3.58 14.17
N SER A 30 -16.43 4.65 13.92
CA SER A 30 -16.41 5.40 12.67
C SER A 30 -15.19 6.33 12.52
N ALA A 31 -14.42 6.56 13.59
CA ALA A 31 -13.22 7.38 13.57
C ALA A 31 -11.95 6.53 13.40
N ARG A 32 -11.15 6.80 12.34
CA ARG A 32 -9.88 6.11 12.08
C ARG A 32 -8.94 6.08 13.28
N ARG A 33 -8.84 7.20 14.01
CA ARG A 33 -7.95 7.31 15.18
C ARG A 33 -8.30 6.28 16.26
N ASP A 34 -9.58 6.12 16.56
CA ASP A 34 -10.04 5.28 17.67
C ASP A 34 -9.96 3.80 17.27
N PHE A 35 -10.24 3.50 16.00
CA PHE A 35 -9.98 2.18 15.42
C PHE A 35 -8.49 1.82 15.46
N CYS A 36 -7.58 2.72 15.03
CA CYS A 36 -6.13 2.49 15.12
C CYS A 36 -5.68 2.31 16.57
N ALA A 37 -6.21 3.10 17.51
CA ALA A 37 -5.89 2.92 18.92
C ALA A 37 -6.26 1.52 19.41
N LEU A 38 -7.44 1.00 19.01
CA LEU A 38 -7.87 -0.36 19.35
C LEU A 38 -6.94 -1.43 18.75
N VAL A 39 -6.62 -1.32 17.46
CA VAL A 39 -5.67 -2.22 16.76
C VAL A 39 -4.33 -2.31 17.50
N MET A 40 -3.81 -1.16 17.97
CA MET A 40 -2.50 -1.07 18.60
C MET A 40 -2.47 -1.61 20.04
N THR A 41 -3.63 -1.85 20.67
CA THR A 41 -3.68 -2.31 22.06
C THR A 41 -3.34 -3.79 22.25
N ASN A 42 -3.60 -4.64 21.25
CA ASN A 42 -3.39 -6.07 21.38
C ASN A 42 -3.08 -6.76 20.05
N HIS A 43 -2.19 -7.75 20.07
CA HIS A 43 -1.83 -8.52 18.87
C HIS A 43 -3.01 -9.33 18.30
N ARG A 44 -3.93 -9.80 19.14
CA ARG A 44 -5.16 -10.46 18.68
C ARG A 44 -6.04 -9.49 17.89
N PHE A 45 -6.20 -8.27 18.39
CA PHE A 45 -6.95 -7.22 17.69
C PHE A 45 -6.24 -6.80 16.40
N HIS A 46 -4.93 -6.63 16.44
CA HIS A 46 -4.14 -6.36 15.25
C HIS A 46 -4.42 -7.39 14.15
N SER A 47 -4.24 -8.68 14.43
CA SER A 47 -4.43 -9.73 13.41
C SER A 47 -5.87 -9.84 12.88
N LEU A 48 -6.88 -9.55 13.71
CA LEU A 48 -8.30 -9.65 13.31
C LEU A 48 -8.77 -8.42 12.53
N LEU A 49 -8.22 -7.25 12.87
CA LEU A 49 -8.65 -5.97 12.32
C LEU A 49 -7.71 -5.46 11.23
N GLU A 50 -6.61 -6.15 10.96
CA GLU A 50 -5.61 -5.79 9.94
C GLU A 50 -6.25 -5.62 8.56
N GLU A 51 -7.10 -6.56 8.14
CA GLU A 51 -7.83 -6.48 6.87
C GLU A 51 -8.69 -5.22 6.79
N LYS A 52 -9.47 -4.95 7.84
CA LYS A 52 -10.38 -3.82 7.91
C LYS A 52 -9.63 -2.49 8.01
N LEU A 53 -8.48 -2.46 8.69
CA LEU A 53 -7.57 -1.33 8.74
C LEU A 53 -7.10 -0.95 7.33
N TYR A 54 -6.56 -1.91 6.59
CA TYR A 54 -6.02 -1.66 5.27
C TYR A 54 -7.10 -1.31 4.24
N LYS A 55 -8.29 -1.93 4.32
CA LYS A 55 -9.45 -1.54 3.51
C LYS A 55 -9.93 -0.12 3.84
N MET A 56 -10.02 0.23 5.13
CA MET A 56 -10.40 1.59 5.54
C MET A 56 -9.37 2.63 5.06
N ASP A 57 -8.08 2.30 5.12
CA ASP A 57 -6.99 3.13 4.61
C ASP A 57 -7.10 3.36 3.10
N SER A 58 -7.54 2.35 2.33
CA SER A 58 -7.78 2.49 0.89
C SER A 58 -9.02 3.33 0.54
N SER A 59 -10.00 3.42 1.45
CA SER A 59 -11.28 4.10 1.20
C SER A 59 -11.28 5.59 1.54
N LEU A 60 -10.24 6.10 2.21
CA LEU A 60 -10.18 7.48 2.65
C LEU A 60 -9.95 8.42 1.48
N ALA A 61 -11.05 9.02 1.01
CA ALA A 61 -11.12 10.09 0.02
C ALA A 61 -10.29 11.36 0.35
N PHE A 62 -9.60 11.39 1.49
CA PHE A 62 -8.63 12.44 1.87
C PHE A 62 -7.17 12.08 1.54
N GLY A 63 -6.95 11.29 0.49
CA GLY A 63 -5.84 11.53 -0.44
C GLY A 63 -4.46 10.98 -0.08
N TYR A 64 -4.35 10.03 0.85
CA TYR A 64 -3.07 9.35 1.08
C TYR A 64 -3.32 7.87 1.35
N HIS A 65 -3.05 7.01 0.37
CA HIS A 65 -2.70 5.60 0.60
C HIS A 65 -1.34 5.57 1.31
N GLU A 66 -1.28 6.14 2.51
CA GLU A 66 -0.04 6.36 3.25
C GLU A 66 0.60 5.02 3.58
N SER A 67 -0.19 3.98 3.85
CA SER A 67 0.32 2.63 4.08
C SER A 67 1.05 2.06 2.85
N LEU A 68 0.43 2.09 1.66
CA LEU A 68 1.05 1.60 0.42
C LEU A 68 2.24 2.46 0.01
N ASN A 69 2.09 3.80 0.03
CA ASN A 69 3.16 4.73 -0.35
C ASN A 69 4.34 4.65 0.61
N TRP A 70 4.09 4.54 1.92
CA TRP A 70 5.14 4.41 2.91
C TRP A 70 5.83 3.05 2.81
N ALA A 71 5.09 1.97 2.57
CA ALA A 71 5.67 0.66 2.30
C ALA A 71 6.51 0.67 1.02
N ALA A 72 6.02 1.27 -0.06
CA ALA A 72 6.76 1.43 -1.32
C ALA A 72 8.02 2.29 -1.14
N SER A 73 7.95 3.38 -0.38
CA SER A 73 9.10 4.24 -0.10
C SER A 73 10.18 3.51 0.71
N ARG A 74 9.78 2.64 1.64
CA ARG A 74 10.69 1.86 2.49
C ARG A 74 11.16 0.56 1.85
N GLY A 75 10.49 0.10 0.79
CA GLY A 75 10.72 -1.23 0.23
C GLY A 75 10.18 -2.36 1.11
N ASP A 76 9.17 -2.09 1.95
CA ASP A 76 8.61 -3.08 2.86
C ASP A 76 7.66 -4.05 2.14
N LEU A 77 8.23 -5.13 1.63
CA LEU A 77 7.52 -6.15 0.88
C LEU A 77 6.46 -6.90 1.71
N VAL A 78 6.58 -6.92 3.04
CA VAL A 78 5.65 -7.65 3.90
C VAL A 78 4.31 -6.93 3.90
N VAL A 79 4.33 -5.61 4.11
CA VAL A 79 3.12 -4.78 4.09
C VAL A 79 2.45 -4.81 2.72
N VAL A 80 3.22 -4.73 1.64
CA VAL A 80 2.65 -4.74 0.28
C VAL A 80 2.03 -6.09 -0.07
N ARG A 81 2.65 -7.22 0.30
CA ARG A 81 2.01 -8.54 0.12
C ARG A 81 0.69 -8.63 0.88
N LYS A 82 0.64 -8.15 2.12
CA LYS A 82 -0.61 -8.09 2.88
C LYS A 82 -1.67 -7.24 2.18
N LEU A 83 -1.30 -6.06 1.66
CA LEU A 83 -2.21 -5.19 0.91
C LEU A 83 -2.77 -5.90 -0.34
N ILE A 84 -1.94 -6.66 -1.05
CA ILE A 84 -2.35 -7.48 -2.21
C ILE A 84 -3.30 -8.60 -1.75
N ASP A 85 -2.95 -9.32 -0.68
CA ASP A 85 -3.75 -10.44 -0.13
C ASP A 85 -5.14 -9.97 0.32
N TYR A 86 -5.25 -8.74 0.84
CA TYR A 86 -6.52 -8.14 1.24
C TYR A 86 -7.32 -7.54 0.08
N GLY A 87 -6.77 -7.52 -1.14
CA GLY A 87 -7.43 -6.98 -2.33
C GLY A 87 -7.64 -5.47 -2.26
N CYS A 88 -6.71 -4.74 -1.64
CA CYS A 88 -6.73 -3.29 -1.67
C CYS A 88 -6.53 -2.77 -3.10
N ASP A 89 -7.17 -1.64 -3.42
CA ASP A 89 -6.89 -0.94 -4.67
C ASP A 89 -5.45 -0.38 -4.63
N LEU A 90 -4.65 -0.76 -5.63
CA LEU A 90 -3.24 -0.44 -5.76
C LEU A 90 -2.98 0.60 -6.86
N ASP A 91 -3.97 0.90 -7.70
CA ASP A 91 -3.89 1.86 -8.80
C ASP A 91 -4.07 3.31 -8.33
N THR A 92 -3.98 3.52 -7.01
CA THR A 92 -4.24 4.84 -6.45
C THR A 92 -3.10 5.80 -6.74
N THR A 93 -3.49 6.96 -7.27
CA THR A 93 -2.59 8.08 -7.51
C THR A 93 -2.61 9.07 -6.36
N PHE A 94 -1.45 9.63 -6.03
CA PHE A 94 -1.32 10.72 -5.04
C PHE A 94 -0.47 11.85 -5.61
N TYR A 95 -0.58 13.04 -5.01
CA TYR A 95 0.18 14.22 -5.43
C TYR A 95 1.26 14.53 -4.40
N LEU A 96 2.50 14.73 -4.86
CA LEU A 96 3.58 15.27 -4.04
C LEU A 96 3.78 16.74 -4.38
N ALA A 97 3.95 17.60 -3.36
CA ALA A 97 4.15 19.03 -3.55
C ALA A 97 5.37 19.40 -4.42
N GLN A 98 6.31 18.48 -4.58
CA GLN A 98 7.53 18.67 -5.38
C GLN A 98 7.44 18.10 -6.81
N GLU A 99 6.34 17.45 -7.16
CA GLU A 99 6.23 16.73 -8.43
C GLU A 99 5.06 17.23 -9.28
N PRO A 100 5.27 17.43 -10.59
CA PRO A 100 4.22 17.87 -11.49
C PRO A 100 3.32 16.67 -11.87
N GLY A 101 2.42 16.28 -10.98
CA GLY A 101 1.25 15.45 -11.31
C GLY A 101 1.05 14.19 -10.45
N PRO A 102 0.07 13.34 -10.80
CA PRO A 102 -0.23 12.13 -10.05
C PRO A 102 0.93 11.12 -10.09
N LEU A 103 1.35 10.63 -8.93
CA LEU A 103 2.28 9.51 -8.77
C LEU A 103 1.55 8.27 -8.26
N THR A 104 2.03 7.11 -8.71
CA THR A 104 1.61 5.80 -8.23
C THR A 104 2.68 5.22 -7.30
N ALA A 105 2.31 4.26 -6.45
CA ALA A 105 3.24 3.54 -5.57
C ALA A 105 4.44 2.91 -6.32
N ILE A 106 4.21 2.44 -7.56
CA ILE A 106 5.28 1.92 -8.43
C ILE A 106 6.32 3.00 -8.73
N ASN A 107 5.91 4.22 -9.08
CA ASN A 107 6.82 5.33 -9.39
C ASN A 107 7.73 5.63 -8.20
N LEU A 108 7.17 5.58 -6.99
CA LEU A 108 7.93 5.75 -5.77
C LEU A 108 8.93 4.62 -5.53
N ALA A 109 8.50 3.36 -5.70
CA ALA A 109 9.37 2.20 -5.54
C ALA A 109 10.54 2.22 -6.54
N MET A 110 10.30 2.62 -7.80
CA MET A 110 11.34 2.74 -8.81
C MET A 110 12.34 3.85 -8.48
N ARG A 111 11.87 5.03 -8.07
CA ARG A 111 12.74 6.15 -7.66
C ARG A 111 13.64 5.82 -6.48
N GLN A 112 13.17 4.96 -5.59
CA GLN A 112 13.95 4.46 -4.46
C GLN A 112 14.84 3.25 -4.83
N GLY A 113 14.72 2.72 -6.05
CA GLY A 113 15.51 1.57 -6.52
C GLY A 113 15.06 0.21 -5.97
N HIS A 114 13.82 0.12 -5.44
CA HIS A 114 13.31 -1.10 -4.82
C HIS A 114 12.81 -2.11 -5.87
N LEU A 115 13.74 -2.78 -6.56
CA LEU A 115 13.41 -3.74 -7.64
C LEU A 115 12.41 -4.82 -7.21
N ALA A 116 12.61 -5.43 -6.04
CA ALA A 116 11.72 -6.47 -5.53
C ALA A 116 10.30 -5.95 -5.23
N MET A 117 10.16 -4.65 -4.92
CA MET A 117 8.85 -4.04 -4.74
C MET A 117 8.15 -3.86 -6.07
N VAL A 118 8.88 -3.41 -7.09
CA VAL A 118 8.36 -3.23 -8.45
C VAL A 118 7.87 -4.56 -9.02
N THR A 119 8.62 -5.66 -8.84
CA THR A 119 8.19 -6.98 -9.31
C THR A 119 6.89 -7.45 -8.65
N VAL A 120 6.75 -7.24 -7.34
CA VAL A 120 5.55 -7.63 -6.57
C VAL A 120 4.34 -6.79 -6.99
N LEU A 121 4.50 -5.47 -7.12
CA LEU A 121 3.41 -4.58 -7.54
C LEU A 121 2.98 -4.85 -8.98
N ALA A 122 3.93 -5.01 -9.91
CA ALA A 122 3.60 -5.27 -11.30
C ALA A 122 2.99 -6.68 -11.52
N ALA A 123 3.32 -7.64 -10.66
CA ALA A 123 2.62 -8.93 -10.62
C ALA A 123 1.17 -8.81 -10.10
N ALA A 124 0.87 -7.81 -9.28
CA ALA A 124 -0.44 -7.57 -8.67
C ALA A 124 -1.46 -6.84 -9.57
N ASP A 125 -1.26 -6.89 -10.90
CA ASP A 125 -2.14 -6.28 -11.91
C ASP A 125 -2.33 -4.76 -11.83
N VAL A 126 -1.38 -4.08 -11.18
CA VAL A 126 -1.30 -2.62 -11.17
C VAL A 126 -0.98 -2.08 -12.56
N CYS A 127 -1.64 -0.98 -12.93
CA CYS A 127 -1.38 -0.26 -14.16
C CYS A 127 0.01 0.40 -14.09
N VAL A 128 0.98 -0.24 -14.76
CA VAL A 128 2.40 0.18 -14.76
C VAL A 128 2.67 1.41 -15.64
N ASP A 129 1.72 1.85 -16.45
CA ASP A 129 1.89 2.98 -17.36
C ASP A 129 1.29 4.30 -16.82
N MET A 130 0.76 4.28 -15.59
CA MET A 130 0.19 5.47 -14.95
C MET A 130 1.27 6.50 -14.64
N ALA A 131 1.26 7.58 -15.41
CA ALA A 131 2.14 8.73 -15.25
C ALA A 131 1.37 10.01 -15.55
N PRO A 132 1.83 11.14 -14.99
CA PRO A 132 1.21 12.44 -15.22
C PRO A 132 1.35 12.90 -16.68
N ASN A 133 2.47 12.54 -17.31
CA ASN A 133 2.81 12.86 -18.70
C ASN A 133 3.31 11.60 -19.41
N GLU A 134 3.17 11.56 -20.74
CA GLU A 134 3.73 10.47 -21.57
C GLU A 134 5.24 10.30 -21.32
N ASN A 135 5.98 11.40 -21.19
CA ASN A 135 7.42 11.40 -20.90
C ASN A 135 7.79 10.88 -19.49
N ASP A 136 6.85 10.89 -18.54
CA ASP A 136 7.08 10.44 -17.17
C ASP A 136 6.63 8.99 -16.96
N ARG A 137 6.29 8.28 -18.05
CA ARG A 137 5.96 6.86 -18.00
C ARG A 137 7.08 6.07 -17.31
N PRO A 138 6.73 5.08 -16.48
CA PRO A 138 7.72 4.34 -15.69
C PRO A 138 8.87 3.75 -16.51
N ILE A 139 8.56 3.25 -17.70
CA ILE A 139 9.53 2.68 -18.62
C ILE A 139 10.52 3.74 -19.18
N LEU A 140 10.04 4.95 -19.48
CA LEU A 140 10.88 6.05 -19.95
C LEU A 140 11.75 6.60 -18.84
N CYS A 141 11.23 6.70 -17.61
CA CYS A 141 12.01 7.07 -16.44
C CYS A 141 13.16 6.07 -16.22
N ALA A 142 12.87 4.76 -16.31
CA ALA A 142 13.90 3.74 -16.17
C ALA A 142 15.00 3.86 -17.25
N LEU A 143 14.64 4.23 -18.48
CA LEU A 143 15.62 4.47 -19.55
C LEU A 143 16.44 5.73 -19.34
N ARG A 144 15.79 6.86 -19.01
CA ARG A 144 16.46 8.16 -18.81
C ARG A 144 17.45 8.12 -17.66
N GLU A 145 17.08 7.46 -16.57
CA GLU A 145 17.91 7.34 -15.36
C GLU A 145 18.88 6.13 -15.42
N GLY A 146 18.78 5.28 -16.45
CA GLY A 146 19.65 4.12 -16.63
C GLY A 146 19.35 2.93 -15.70
N TRP A 147 18.13 2.82 -15.19
CA TRP A 147 17.67 1.71 -14.34
C TRP A 147 17.40 0.43 -15.14
N THR A 148 18.47 -0.14 -15.71
CA THR A 148 18.40 -1.30 -16.59
C THR A 148 17.71 -2.52 -15.97
N ASP A 149 17.85 -2.75 -14.66
CA ASP A 149 17.20 -3.87 -13.98
C ASP A 149 15.68 -3.68 -13.85
N ILE A 150 15.24 -2.47 -13.54
CA ILE A 150 13.83 -2.10 -13.46
C ILE A 150 13.20 -2.17 -14.87
N PHE A 151 13.90 -1.68 -15.87
CA PHE A 151 13.49 -1.77 -17.27
C PHE A 151 13.29 -3.23 -17.70
N LYS A 152 14.25 -4.12 -17.42
CA LYS A 152 14.13 -5.55 -17.71
C LYS A 152 12.91 -6.16 -17.02
N VAL A 153 12.65 -5.81 -15.76
CA VAL A 153 11.48 -6.31 -15.02
C VAL A 153 10.18 -5.86 -15.70
N LEU A 154 10.05 -4.57 -16.03
CA LEU A 154 8.87 -4.03 -16.71
C LEU A 154 8.62 -4.72 -18.06
N VAL A 155 9.68 -4.91 -18.85
CA VAL A 155 9.63 -5.62 -20.15
C VAL A 155 9.26 -7.09 -19.97
N CYS A 156 9.86 -7.78 -18.98
CA CYS A 156 9.58 -9.19 -18.71
C CYS A 156 8.13 -9.44 -18.26
N ILE A 157 7.52 -8.48 -17.57
CA ILE A 157 6.12 -8.57 -17.14
C ILE A 157 5.17 -8.33 -18.31
N GLY A 158 5.63 -7.65 -19.38
CA GLY A 158 4.89 -7.48 -20.62
C GLY A 158 3.64 -6.59 -20.49
N LYS A 159 3.49 -5.88 -19.37
CA LYS A 159 2.38 -4.97 -19.09
C LYS A 159 2.68 -3.51 -19.43
N ALA A 160 3.93 -3.18 -19.70
CA ALA A 160 4.32 -1.83 -20.07
C ALA A 160 4.19 -1.63 -21.58
N GLU A 161 3.56 -0.54 -22.00
CA GLU A 161 3.53 -0.10 -23.39
C GLU A 161 4.96 0.23 -23.87
N LEU A 162 5.45 -0.54 -24.86
CA LEU A 162 6.78 -0.33 -25.47
C LEU A 162 6.74 0.63 -26.66
N ASP A 163 5.58 1.00 -27.18
CA ASP A 163 5.50 1.88 -28.35
C ASP A 163 6.10 3.27 -28.06
N VAL A 164 6.02 3.74 -26.81
CA VAL A 164 6.64 5.00 -26.37
C VAL A 164 8.17 4.98 -26.34
N VAL A 165 8.81 3.82 -26.24
CA VAL A 165 10.29 3.79 -26.28
C VAL A 165 10.83 4.02 -27.68
N ASP A 166 10.10 3.62 -28.72
CA ASP A 166 10.46 3.92 -30.12
C ASP A 166 10.36 5.43 -30.40
N GLU A 167 9.34 6.11 -29.89
CA GLU A 167 9.22 7.57 -29.99
C GLU A 167 10.35 8.30 -29.26
N LEU A 168 10.79 7.80 -28.09
CA LEU A 168 11.93 8.37 -27.37
C LEU A 168 13.24 8.18 -28.13
N PHE A 169 13.46 7.01 -28.75
CA PHE A 169 14.62 6.77 -29.61
C PHE A 169 14.62 7.67 -30.85
N LEU A 170 13.44 7.90 -31.45
CA LEU A 170 13.26 8.85 -32.55
C LEU A 170 13.49 10.31 -32.10
N ALA A 171 13.05 10.69 -30.91
CA ALA A 171 13.19 12.04 -30.36
C ALA A 171 14.61 12.35 -29.86
N MET A 172 15.37 11.35 -29.40
CA MET A 172 16.77 11.50 -28.97
C MET A 172 17.79 11.34 -30.10
N GLY A 173 17.37 11.00 -31.33
CA GLY A 173 18.30 10.86 -32.44
C GLY A 173 17.71 10.32 -33.75
N CYS A 174 16.97 11.19 -34.45
CA CYS A 174 17.22 11.47 -35.87
C CYS A 174 17.70 12.93 -36.00
#